data_AF-A0A8J2BHZ2-F1
#
_entry.id   AF-A0A8J2BHZ2-F1
#
_cell.length_a   1.000
_cell.length_b   1.000
_cell.length_c   1.000
_cell.angle_alpha   90.00
_cell.angle_beta   90.00
_cell.angle_gamma   90.00
#
_symmetry.space_group_name_H-M   'P 1'
#
loop_
_entity.id
_entity.type
_entity.pdbx_description
1 polymer ?
#
loop_
_entity_poly.entity_id
_entity_poly.type
_entity_poly.pdbx_seq_one_letter_code
_entity_poly.pdbx_strand_id
1 'polypeptide(L)'
;MSTTSRKSVLLLQDLVKSSWLPTYPKQEIDEILDEIIRGYENLGVCNAELYRREKLALEAYNEARRENDEEPITDIKDVPAEFTEEMCLPAVLGMKVWLADLLRSKRCVLAYIRKRLEIIRRTRWQEGRIFSDGRLKKMAPEEIAYLNKYNDIVDEYMAGCGFEGMNLATDRSIQTDAYTTIRIIDNNDVEGAEEVVLSDGRSIKLTPGLQYRVRTEDAEQLAADDFAVILENTNNQGRNITPFGKYGPIGN
;
A
#
# COMPACT_ATOMS: atom_id res chain seq x y z
N MET A 1 24.43 -0.32 -11.21
CA MET A 1 23.14 -0.61 -10.54
C MET A 1 22.66 -1.95 -11.06
N SER A 2 22.31 -2.89 -10.18
CA SER A 2 21.72 -4.16 -10.63
C SER A 2 20.41 -3.90 -11.39
N THR A 3 20.06 -4.83 -12.25
CA THR A 3 18.78 -4.87 -12.95
C THR A 3 17.60 -4.88 -11.97
N THR A 4 17.75 -5.54 -10.81
CA THR A 4 16.76 -5.61 -9.71
C THR A 4 16.44 -4.25 -9.11
N SER A 5 17.49 -3.49 -8.82
CA SER A 5 17.38 -2.19 -8.15
C SER A 5 16.58 -1.22 -9.01
N ARG A 6 16.73 -1.31 -10.33
CA ARG A 6 15.93 -0.54 -11.30
C ARG A 6 14.48 -1.04 -11.37
N LYS A 7 14.25 -2.34 -11.50
CA LYS A 7 12.89 -2.94 -11.55
C LYS A 7 12.08 -2.59 -10.30
N SER A 8 12.68 -2.71 -9.11
CA SER A 8 12.01 -2.40 -7.84
C SER A 8 11.63 -0.92 -7.69
N VAL A 9 12.41 0.00 -8.26
CA VAL A 9 12.06 1.43 -8.33
C VAL A 9 10.92 1.68 -9.32
N LEU A 10 10.89 0.96 -10.45
CA LEU A 10 9.79 1.09 -11.43
C LEU A 10 8.44 0.68 -10.84
N LEU A 11 8.40 -0.34 -9.97
CA LEU A 11 7.19 -0.73 -9.23
C LEU A 11 6.62 0.44 -8.41
N LEU A 12 7.49 1.18 -7.72
CA LEU A 12 7.06 2.33 -6.92
C LEU A 12 6.60 3.49 -7.81
N GLN A 13 7.25 3.72 -8.94
CA GLN A 13 6.84 4.76 -9.89
C GLN A 13 5.48 4.47 -10.51
N ASP A 14 5.20 3.21 -10.83
CA ASP A 14 3.90 2.80 -11.37
C ASP A 14 2.76 3.01 -10.36
N LEU A 15 3.05 2.73 -9.08
CA LEU A 15 2.11 3.01 -7.99
C LEU A 15 1.80 4.51 -7.84
N VAL A 16 2.81 5.38 -8.00
CA VAL A 16 2.64 6.84 -7.92
C VAL A 16 1.85 7.40 -9.11
N LYS A 17 2.01 6.82 -10.30
CA LYS A 17 1.32 7.27 -11.52
C LYS A 17 -0.14 6.83 -11.56
N SER A 18 -0.48 5.75 -10.88
CA SER A 18 -1.82 5.20 -10.85
C SER A 18 -2.76 6.06 -10.01
N SER A 19 -3.99 6.29 -10.50
CA SER A 19 -5.01 7.04 -9.76
C SER A 19 -5.49 6.32 -8.49
N TRP A 20 -5.46 4.98 -8.50
CA TRP A 20 -5.86 4.14 -7.38
C TRP A 20 -4.87 3.01 -7.14
N LEU A 21 -4.93 1.94 -7.93
CA LEU A 21 -4.01 0.81 -7.88
C LEU A 21 -3.68 0.37 -9.32
N PRO A 22 -2.42 0.09 -9.65
CA PRO A 22 -2.07 -0.64 -10.86
C PRO A 22 -2.41 -2.13 -10.72
N THR A 23 -2.51 -2.84 -11.85
CA THR A 23 -2.62 -4.30 -11.87
C THR A 23 -1.43 -4.92 -11.13
N TYR A 24 -1.67 -5.94 -10.31
CA TYR A 24 -0.61 -6.58 -9.52
C TYR A 24 0.45 -7.25 -10.43
N PRO A 25 1.71 -6.76 -10.44
CA PRO A 25 2.76 -7.24 -11.32
C PRO A 25 3.45 -8.46 -10.68
N LYS A 26 2.76 -9.60 -10.67
CA LYS A 26 3.23 -10.82 -9.99
C LYS A 26 4.59 -11.29 -10.54
N GLN A 27 4.71 -11.35 -11.86
CA GLN A 27 5.92 -11.83 -12.52
C GLN A 27 7.14 -10.97 -12.16
N GLU A 28 7.01 -9.65 -12.19
CA GLU A 28 8.09 -8.73 -11.89
C GLU A 28 8.52 -8.81 -10.42
N ILE A 29 7.57 -9.00 -9.51
CA ILE A 29 7.86 -9.19 -8.09
C ILE A 29 8.58 -10.52 -7.87
N ASP A 30 8.10 -11.60 -8.47
CA ASP A 30 8.72 -12.93 -8.34
C ASP A 30 10.15 -12.92 -8.90
N GLU A 31 10.38 -12.29 -10.06
CA GLU A 31 11.73 -12.11 -10.63
C GLU A 31 12.67 -11.34 -9.69
N ILE A 32 12.17 -10.28 -9.04
CA ILE A 32 12.95 -9.50 -8.07
C ILE A 32 13.27 -10.35 -6.83
N LEU A 33 12.29 -11.11 -6.33
CA LEU A 33 12.49 -11.96 -5.15
C LEU A 33 13.51 -13.07 -5.43
N ASP A 34 13.41 -13.72 -6.59
CA ASP A 34 14.37 -14.73 -7.02
C ASP A 34 15.79 -14.16 -7.14
N GLU A 35 15.93 -12.95 -7.69
CA GLU A 35 17.22 -12.28 -7.78
C GLU A 35 17.77 -11.88 -6.41
N ILE A 36 16.90 -11.47 -5.49
CA ILE A 36 17.29 -11.21 -4.09
C ILE A 36 17.79 -12.51 -3.43
N ILE A 37 17.07 -13.62 -3.58
CA ILE A 37 17.44 -14.93 -3.01
C ILE A 37 18.80 -15.37 -3.55
N ARG A 38 18.97 -15.38 -4.89
CA ARG A 38 20.27 -15.66 -5.53
C ARG A 38 21.38 -14.72 -5.05
N GLY A 39 21.06 -13.46 -4.82
CA GLY A 39 21.98 -12.48 -4.28
C GLY A 39 22.48 -12.83 -2.88
N TYR A 40 21.61 -13.33 -2.00
CA TYR A 40 22.00 -13.79 -0.66
C TYR A 40 22.85 -15.07 -0.71
N GLU A 41 22.55 -16.00 -1.62
CA GLU A 41 23.37 -17.20 -1.84
C GLU A 41 24.79 -16.82 -2.28
N ASN A 42 24.89 -15.90 -3.25
CA ASN A 42 26.18 -15.38 -3.72
C ASN A 42 26.95 -14.66 -2.60
N LEU A 43 26.27 -13.91 -1.74
CA LEU A 43 26.89 -13.27 -0.58
C LEU A 43 27.47 -14.32 0.38
N GLY A 44 26.81 -15.47 0.55
CA GLY A 44 27.32 -16.59 1.32
C GLY A 44 28.63 -17.15 0.75
N VAL A 45 28.71 -17.30 -0.57
CA VAL A 45 29.95 -17.73 -1.27
C VAL A 45 31.06 -16.69 -1.10
N CYS A 46 30.75 -15.41 -1.28
CA CYS A 46 31.72 -14.34 -1.06
C CYS A 46 32.23 -14.31 0.39
N ASN A 47 31.35 -14.53 1.37
CA ASN A 47 31.73 -14.58 2.78
C ASN A 47 32.70 -15.74 3.07
N ALA A 48 32.47 -16.91 2.46
CA ALA A 48 33.41 -18.04 2.57
C ALA A 48 34.79 -17.71 1.96
N GLU A 49 34.82 -17.00 0.82
CA GLU A 49 36.05 -16.54 0.20
C GLU A 49 36.80 -15.49 1.05
N LEU A 50 36.07 -14.61 1.75
CA LEU A 50 36.68 -13.68 2.69
C LEU A 50 37.36 -14.42 3.85
N TYR A 51 36.68 -15.39 4.48
CA TYR A 51 37.29 -16.21 5.52
C TYR A 51 38.56 -16.93 5.03
N ARG A 52 38.57 -17.37 3.77
CA ARG A 52 39.76 -17.98 3.16
C ARG A 52 40.91 -16.97 3.04
N ARG A 53 40.62 -15.74 2.60
CA ARG A 53 41.63 -14.66 2.47
C ARG A 53 42.16 -14.20 3.82
N GLU A 54 41.28 -14.11 4.80
CA GLU A 54 41.62 -13.84 6.20
C GLU A 54 42.61 -14.88 6.74
N LYS A 55 42.35 -16.18 6.49
CA LYS A 55 43.26 -17.25 6.88
C LYS A 55 44.63 -17.15 6.19
N LEU A 56 44.65 -16.86 4.88
CA LEU A 56 45.90 -16.65 4.13
C LEU A 56 46.68 -15.43 4.66
N ALA A 57 45.97 -14.38 5.08
CA ALA A 57 46.59 -13.20 5.69
C ALA A 57 47.27 -13.56 7.01
N LEU A 58 46.59 -14.31 7.87
CA LEU A 58 47.18 -14.78 9.12
C LEU A 58 48.41 -15.66 8.89
N GLU A 59 48.36 -16.58 7.91
CA GLU A 59 49.48 -17.44 7.57
C GLU A 59 50.69 -16.65 7.04
N ALA A 60 50.46 -15.70 6.12
CA ALA A 60 51.51 -14.84 5.58
C ALA A 60 52.15 -13.93 6.65
N TYR A 61 51.33 -13.38 7.56
CA TYR A 61 51.82 -12.55 8.67
C TYR A 61 52.66 -13.37 9.66
N ASN A 62 52.21 -14.59 9.99
CA ASN A 62 52.95 -15.51 10.86
C ASN A 62 54.26 -16.02 10.22
N GLU A 63 54.36 -16.06 8.90
CA GLU A 63 55.61 -16.32 8.19
C GLU A 63 56.59 -15.15 8.37
N ALA A 64 56.14 -13.92 8.15
CA ALA A 64 56.96 -12.72 8.40
C ALA A 64 57.40 -12.56 9.87
N ARG A 65 56.58 -12.97 10.84
CA ARG A 65 56.98 -13.00 12.27
C ARG A 65 58.04 -14.05 12.58
N ARG A 66 57.95 -15.23 11.97
CA ARG A 66 58.93 -16.31 12.16
C ARG A 66 60.31 -15.92 11.62
N GLU A 67 60.38 -15.16 10.54
CA GLU A 67 61.65 -14.59 10.05
C GLU A 67 62.29 -13.61 11.04
N ASN A 68 61.49 -13.01 11.93
CA ASN A 68 61.92 -12.10 12.99
C ASN A 68 62.02 -12.78 14.37
N ASP A 69 61.98 -14.12 14.45
CA ASP A 69 62.00 -14.91 15.69
C ASP A 69 60.85 -14.58 16.69
N GLU A 70 59.70 -14.10 16.19
CA GLU A 70 58.52 -13.80 17.01
C GLU A 70 57.52 -14.96 17.06
N GLU A 71 56.82 -15.11 18.20
CA GLU A 71 55.77 -16.14 18.35
C GLU A 71 54.58 -15.92 17.39
N PRO A 72 54.02 -16.98 16.80
CA PRO A 72 52.89 -16.88 15.88
C PRO A 72 51.60 -16.51 16.60
N ILE A 73 50.76 -15.76 15.90
CA ILE A 73 49.45 -15.31 16.35
C ILE A 73 48.37 -16.31 15.91
N THR A 74 47.35 -16.53 16.74
CA THR A 74 46.25 -17.46 16.47
C THR A 74 44.93 -16.78 16.10
N ASP A 75 44.64 -15.58 16.61
CA ASP A 75 43.45 -14.80 16.26
C ASP A 75 43.79 -13.72 15.24
N ILE A 76 43.01 -13.64 14.14
CA ILE A 76 43.20 -12.64 13.10
C ILE A 76 43.02 -11.21 13.62
N LYS A 77 42.28 -11.02 14.71
CA LYS A 77 42.07 -9.69 15.32
C LYS A 77 43.36 -9.06 15.85
N ASP A 78 44.36 -9.88 16.14
CA ASP A 78 45.67 -9.42 16.64
C ASP A 78 46.63 -9.08 15.50
N VAL A 79 46.25 -9.35 14.24
CA VAL A 79 47.00 -8.93 13.05
C VAL A 79 46.74 -7.44 12.79
N PRO A 80 47.77 -6.62 12.50
CA PRO A 80 47.59 -5.21 12.18
C PRO A 80 46.58 -4.99 11.05
N ALA A 81 45.72 -3.96 11.22
CA ALA A 81 44.68 -3.62 10.25
C ALA A 81 45.24 -3.34 8.85
N GLU A 82 46.43 -2.73 8.77
CA GLU A 82 47.11 -2.41 7.50
C GLU A 82 47.35 -3.66 6.64
N PHE A 83 47.72 -4.78 7.28
CA PHE A 83 48.01 -6.04 6.60
C PHE A 83 46.73 -6.77 6.14
N THR A 84 45.65 -6.64 6.92
CA THR A 84 44.36 -7.26 6.59
C THR A 84 43.57 -6.45 5.57
N GLU A 85 43.67 -5.12 5.60
CA GLU A 85 43.02 -4.23 4.65
C GLU A 85 43.53 -4.44 3.22
N GLU A 86 44.84 -4.56 2.99
CA GLU A 86 45.36 -4.73 1.63
C GLU A 86 44.81 -5.98 0.92
N MET A 87 44.66 -7.09 1.66
CA MET A 87 44.24 -8.36 1.09
C MET A 87 42.72 -8.60 1.11
N CYS A 88 42.02 -8.04 2.09
CA CYS A 88 40.58 -8.30 2.30
C CYS A 88 39.67 -7.13 1.88
N LEU A 89 40.18 -5.89 1.78
CA LEU A 89 39.36 -4.69 1.53
C LEU A 89 38.53 -4.77 0.24
N PRO A 90 39.04 -5.24 -0.92
CA PRO A 90 38.22 -5.34 -2.13
C PRO A 90 37.04 -6.30 -1.96
N ALA A 91 37.24 -7.41 -1.25
CA ALA A 91 36.19 -8.40 -0.99
C ALA A 91 35.13 -7.84 -0.02
N VAL A 92 35.57 -7.21 1.06
CA VAL A 92 34.67 -6.57 2.05
C VAL A 92 33.86 -5.44 1.41
N LEU A 93 34.51 -4.57 0.64
CA LEU A 93 33.83 -3.46 -0.04
C LEU A 93 32.81 -3.98 -1.05
N GLY A 94 33.19 -4.98 -1.87
CA GLY A 94 32.29 -5.64 -2.80
C GLY A 94 31.06 -6.20 -2.10
N MET A 95 31.23 -6.94 -1.00
CA MET A 95 30.12 -7.48 -0.22
C MET A 95 29.22 -6.39 0.37
N LYS A 96 29.78 -5.31 0.91
CA LYS A 96 29.00 -4.19 1.45
C LYS A 96 28.14 -3.54 0.38
N VAL A 97 28.70 -3.31 -0.82
CA VAL A 97 27.96 -2.72 -1.95
C VAL A 97 26.83 -3.65 -2.39
N TRP A 98 27.10 -4.96 -2.51
CA TRP A 98 26.10 -5.95 -2.89
C TRP A 98 24.97 -6.06 -1.85
N LEU A 99 25.32 -6.17 -0.57
CA LEU A 99 24.36 -6.20 0.52
C LEU A 99 23.47 -4.96 0.54
N ALA A 100 24.06 -3.77 0.33
CA ALA A 100 23.32 -2.52 0.28
C ALA A 100 22.27 -2.51 -0.86
N ASP A 101 22.62 -3.05 -2.02
CA ASP A 101 21.72 -3.14 -3.17
C ASP A 101 20.59 -4.17 -2.97
N LEU A 102 20.89 -5.32 -2.36
CA LEU A 102 19.87 -6.32 -1.98
C LEU A 102 18.88 -5.77 -0.96
N LEU A 103 19.39 -5.10 0.08
CA LEU A 103 18.55 -4.46 1.10
C LEU A 103 17.69 -3.34 0.50
N ARG A 104 18.22 -2.59 -0.46
CA ARG A 104 17.45 -1.58 -1.21
C ARG A 104 16.29 -2.23 -1.96
N SER A 105 16.55 -3.27 -2.75
CA SER A 105 15.53 -3.98 -3.52
C SER A 105 14.44 -4.55 -2.61
N LYS A 106 14.83 -5.19 -1.49
CA LYS A 106 13.91 -5.68 -0.45
C LYS A 106 13.02 -4.57 0.12
N ARG A 107 13.61 -3.41 0.47
CA ARG A 107 12.86 -2.25 1.00
C ARG A 107 11.87 -1.72 -0.02
N CYS A 108 12.26 -1.63 -1.30
CA CYS A 108 11.38 -1.14 -2.36
C CYS A 108 10.16 -2.07 -2.56
N VAL A 109 10.35 -3.39 -2.61
CA VAL A 109 9.24 -4.35 -2.72
C VAL A 109 8.32 -4.28 -1.49
N LEU A 110 8.89 -4.23 -0.28
CA LEU A 110 8.09 -4.11 0.94
C LEU A 110 7.29 -2.80 0.98
N ALA A 111 7.91 -1.68 0.57
CA ALA A 111 7.24 -0.39 0.48
C ALA A 111 6.09 -0.41 -0.54
N TYR A 112 6.31 -1.06 -1.69
CA TYR A 112 5.28 -1.25 -2.71
C TYR A 112 4.06 -1.99 -2.15
N ILE A 113 4.27 -3.17 -1.55
CA ILE A 113 3.20 -3.99 -0.96
C ILE A 113 2.49 -3.21 0.15
N ARG A 114 3.24 -2.60 1.08
CA ARG A 114 2.68 -1.82 2.18
C ARG A 114 1.78 -0.69 1.68
N LYS A 115 2.25 0.05 0.65
CA LYS A 115 1.49 1.19 0.13
C LYS A 115 0.22 0.74 -0.59
N ARG A 116 0.25 -0.39 -1.30
CA ARG A 116 -0.98 -1.01 -1.86
C ARG A 116 -2.00 -1.34 -0.77
N LEU A 117 -1.57 -2.00 0.30
CA LEU A 117 -2.45 -2.32 1.44
C LEU A 117 -3.02 -1.08 2.13
N GLU A 118 -2.23 0.00 2.22
CA GLU A 118 -2.70 1.29 2.75
C GLU A 118 -3.81 1.89 1.87
N ILE A 119 -3.66 1.85 0.54
CA ILE A 119 -4.67 2.31 -0.40
C ILE A 119 -5.94 1.47 -0.27
N ILE A 120 -5.82 0.14 -0.21
CA ILE A 120 -6.96 -0.77 -0.03
C ILE A 120 -7.71 -0.45 1.26
N ARG A 121 -7.01 -0.29 2.40
CA ARG A 121 -7.63 0.10 3.67
C ARG A 121 -8.34 1.44 3.56
N ARG A 122 -7.69 2.45 2.98
CA ARG A 122 -8.31 3.76 2.77
C ARG A 122 -9.57 3.65 1.93
N THR A 123 -9.56 2.83 0.88
CA THR A 123 -10.71 2.59 0.02
C THR A 123 -11.85 1.89 0.74
N ARG A 124 -11.57 0.93 1.63
CA ARG A 124 -12.59 0.32 2.49
C ARG A 124 -13.31 1.35 3.37
N TRP A 125 -12.57 2.33 3.86
CA TRP A 125 -13.15 3.47 4.59
C TRP A 125 -13.77 4.52 3.68
N GLN A 126 -13.63 4.41 2.35
CA GLN A 126 -14.20 5.35 1.38
C GLN A 126 -15.48 4.85 0.71
N GLU A 127 -15.54 3.57 0.38
CA GLU A 127 -16.63 2.94 -0.38
C GLU A 127 -17.39 1.89 0.43
N GLY A 128 -16.90 1.56 1.63
CA GLY A 128 -17.50 0.52 2.45
C GLY A 128 -17.02 -0.88 2.07
N ARG A 129 -17.82 -1.89 2.44
CA ARG A 129 -17.42 -3.29 2.47
C ARG A 129 -17.22 -3.90 1.09
N ILE A 130 -17.98 -3.46 0.09
CA ILE A 130 -18.05 -4.07 -1.24
C ILE A 130 -17.21 -3.24 -2.21
N PHE A 131 -16.27 -3.90 -2.88
CA PHE A 131 -15.44 -3.28 -3.91
C PHE A 131 -15.97 -3.70 -5.27
N SER A 132 -15.93 -2.80 -6.26
CA SER A 132 -16.36 -3.13 -7.62
C SER A 132 -15.46 -4.20 -8.26
N ASP A 133 -16.03 -5.04 -9.13
CA ASP A 133 -15.32 -6.16 -9.76
C ASP A 133 -14.07 -5.70 -10.55
N GLY A 134 -14.15 -4.53 -11.19
CA GLY A 134 -12.99 -3.92 -11.88
C GLY A 134 -11.82 -3.58 -10.95
N ARG A 135 -12.09 -3.38 -9.66
CA ARG A 135 -11.07 -3.12 -8.63
C ARG A 135 -10.46 -4.39 -8.09
N LEU A 136 -11.29 -5.40 -7.84
CA LEU A 136 -10.85 -6.73 -7.40
C LEU A 136 -9.89 -7.36 -8.41
N LYS A 137 -10.13 -7.19 -9.72
CA LYS A 137 -9.25 -7.67 -10.80
C LYS A 137 -7.83 -7.09 -10.79
N LYS A 138 -7.61 -5.94 -10.14
CA LYS A 138 -6.28 -5.31 -10.03
C LYS A 138 -5.49 -5.77 -8.80
N MET A 139 -6.14 -6.50 -7.90
CA MET A 139 -5.53 -7.00 -6.68
C MET A 139 -4.97 -8.42 -6.87
N ALA A 140 -3.97 -8.75 -6.07
CA ALA A 140 -3.51 -10.13 -5.94
C ALA A 140 -4.53 -10.95 -5.11
N PRO A 141 -4.62 -12.29 -5.30
CA PRO A 141 -5.51 -13.12 -4.49
C PRO A 141 -5.19 -13.05 -3.00
N GLU A 142 -3.93 -12.87 -2.63
CA GLU A 142 -3.49 -12.68 -1.25
C GLU A 142 -3.96 -11.34 -0.67
N GLU A 143 -4.03 -10.29 -1.49
CA GLU A 143 -4.56 -8.98 -1.10
C GLU A 143 -6.08 -9.03 -0.89
N ILE A 144 -6.79 -9.83 -1.69
CA ILE A 144 -8.24 -10.06 -1.53
C ILE A 144 -8.50 -10.83 -0.23
N ALA A 145 -7.71 -11.87 0.05
CA ALA A 145 -7.80 -12.59 1.33
C ALA A 145 -7.50 -11.68 2.53
N TYR A 146 -6.55 -10.75 2.40
CA TYR A 146 -6.29 -9.72 3.38
C TYR A 146 -7.47 -8.77 3.56
N LEU A 147 -8.08 -8.29 2.47
CA LEU A 147 -9.24 -7.40 2.51
C LEU A 147 -10.43 -8.06 3.23
N ASN A 148 -10.70 -9.34 2.97
CA ASN A 148 -11.78 -10.05 3.64
C ASN A 148 -11.55 -10.13 5.16
N LYS A 149 -10.35 -10.51 5.60
CA LYS A 149 -10.00 -10.50 7.03
C LYS A 149 -10.09 -9.10 7.64
N TYR A 150 -9.67 -8.08 6.89
CA TYR A 150 -9.76 -6.70 7.34
C TYR A 150 -11.21 -6.24 7.47
N ASN A 151 -12.09 -6.64 6.54
CA ASN A 151 -13.52 -6.39 6.61
C ASN A 151 -14.11 -7.01 7.87
N ASP A 152 -13.81 -8.27 8.16
CA ASP A 152 -14.32 -8.95 9.36
C ASP A 152 -13.92 -8.20 10.65
N ILE A 153 -12.65 -7.76 10.75
CA ILE A 153 -12.16 -6.98 11.89
C ILE A 153 -12.87 -5.62 12.00
N VAL A 154 -13.09 -4.95 10.88
CA VAL A 154 -13.79 -3.66 10.85
C VAL A 154 -15.26 -3.83 11.23
N ASP A 155 -15.90 -4.89 10.76
CA ASP A 155 -17.29 -5.20 11.06
C ASP A 155 -17.46 -5.55 12.54
N GLU A 156 -16.54 -6.34 13.12
CA GLU A 156 -16.48 -6.62 14.57
C GLU A 156 -16.28 -5.32 15.38
N TYR A 157 -15.38 -4.45 14.94
CA TYR A 157 -15.14 -3.15 15.58
C TYR A 157 -16.37 -2.25 15.53
N MET A 158 -17.05 -2.17 14.37
CA MET A 158 -18.27 -1.38 14.20
C MET A 158 -19.42 -1.92 15.06
N ALA A 159 -19.56 -3.25 15.16
CA ALA A 159 -20.53 -3.90 16.03
C ALA A 159 -20.27 -3.59 17.51
N GLY A 160 -19.00 -3.49 17.91
CA GLY A 160 -18.61 -3.10 19.27
C GLY A 160 -18.71 -1.60 19.57
N CYS A 161 -18.93 -0.76 18.55
CA CYS A 161 -19.02 0.69 18.70
C CYS A 161 -20.48 1.12 18.98
N GLY A 162 -20.75 1.59 20.21
CA GLY A 162 -22.07 2.08 20.62
C GLY A 162 -22.98 1.00 21.21
N PHE A 163 -24.27 1.31 21.37
CA PHE A 163 -25.26 0.41 21.99
C PHE A 163 -25.90 -0.57 20.98
N GLU A 164 -25.84 -0.27 19.68
CA GLU A 164 -26.47 -1.09 18.60
C GLU A 164 -25.55 -1.29 17.37
N GLY A 165 -24.26 -0.94 17.47
CA GLY A 165 -23.32 -0.97 16.35
C GLY A 165 -23.49 0.25 15.43
N MET A 166 -22.43 1.04 15.29
CA MET A 166 -22.44 2.24 14.46
C MET A 166 -21.59 2.03 13.22
N ASN A 167 -22.16 2.26 12.04
CA ASN A 167 -21.40 2.25 10.79
C ASN A 167 -20.60 3.56 10.64
N LEU A 168 -19.32 3.49 11.00
CA LEU A 168 -18.39 4.62 10.94
C LEU A 168 -17.94 4.98 9.51
N ALA A 169 -18.32 4.20 8.50
CA ALA A 169 -17.90 4.44 7.12
C ALA A 169 -18.82 5.40 6.36
N THR A 170 -20.06 5.62 6.79
CA THR A 170 -21.11 6.30 6.01
C THR A 170 -21.18 7.81 6.28
N ASP A 171 -20.96 8.25 7.53
CA ASP A 171 -21.18 9.65 7.91
C ASP A 171 -19.88 10.47 7.87
N ARG A 172 -19.54 11.01 6.68
CA ARG A 172 -18.31 11.81 6.47
C ARG A 172 -18.55 13.28 6.20
N SER A 173 -19.78 13.68 5.93
CA SER A 173 -20.15 15.09 5.72
C SER A 173 -20.91 15.58 6.94
N ILE A 174 -20.46 16.70 7.50
CA ILE A 174 -21.24 17.42 8.49
C ILE A 174 -22.56 17.81 7.83
N GLN A 175 -23.64 17.18 8.28
CA GLN A 175 -25.01 17.48 7.87
C GLN A 175 -25.33 18.94 8.23
N THR A 176 -25.29 19.86 7.26
CA THR A 176 -25.65 21.27 7.49
C THR A 176 -27.16 21.49 7.58
N ASP A 177 -27.96 20.68 6.87
CA ASP A 177 -29.42 20.78 6.80
C ASP A 177 -30.06 19.40 7.05
N ALA A 178 -31.10 19.35 7.90
CA ALA A 178 -31.83 18.11 8.22
C ALA A 178 -32.69 17.56 7.05
N TYR A 179 -32.87 18.36 6.00
CA TYR A 179 -33.65 18.01 4.82
C TYR A 179 -32.90 18.38 3.56
N THR A 180 -32.81 17.44 2.63
CA THR A 180 -32.10 17.60 1.37
C THR A 180 -33.05 17.33 0.19
N THR A 181 -32.83 18.01 -0.93
CA THR A 181 -33.59 17.78 -2.15
C THR A 181 -32.90 16.72 -2.99
N ILE A 182 -33.64 15.66 -3.34
CA ILE A 182 -33.17 14.59 -4.23
C ILE A 182 -33.91 14.65 -5.56
N ARG A 183 -33.26 14.21 -6.63
CA ARG A 183 -33.88 13.95 -7.94
C ARG A 183 -33.81 12.47 -8.24
N ILE A 184 -34.94 11.87 -8.58
CA ILE A 184 -35.01 10.45 -8.93
C ILE A 184 -34.39 10.23 -10.30
N ILE A 185 -33.51 9.23 -10.40
CA ILE A 185 -32.85 8.84 -11.65
C ILE A 185 -33.77 7.90 -12.42
N ASP A 186 -33.80 8.04 -13.75
CA ASP A 186 -34.43 7.07 -14.62
C ASP A 186 -33.46 5.90 -14.85
N ASN A 187 -33.48 4.93 -13.94
CA ASN A 187 -32.78 3.68 -14.18
C ASN A 187 -33.71 2.81 -15.03
N ASN A 188 -33.29 2.53 -16.27
CA ASN A 188 -34.04 1.80 -17.32
C ASN A 188 -34.55 0.39 -16.92
N ASP A 189 -34.33 -0.05 -15.67
CA ASP A 189 -34.70 -1.36 -15.14
C ASP A 189 -35.91 -1.33 -14.18
N VAL A 190 -36.41 -0.14 -13.82
CA VAL A 190 -37.58 -0.02 -12.91
C VAL A 190 -38.78 0.50 -13.69
N GLU A 191 -39.60 -0.42 -14.22
CA GLU A 191 -40.94 -0.08 -14.67
C GLU A 191 -41.69 0.62 -13.54
N GLY A 192 -42.20 1.82 -13.84
CA GLY A 192 -42.58 2.81 -12.85
C GLY A 192 -43.56 2.34 -11.76
N ALA A 193 -43.44 3.03 -10.63
CA ALA A 193 -44.33 3.03 -9.45
C ALA A 193 -44.02 2.00 -8.35
N GLU A 194 -42.77 1.93 -7.91
CA GLU A 194 -42.48 1.42 -6.57
C GLU A 194 -42.73 2.52 -5.52
N GLU A 195 -43.59 2.22 -4.53
CA GLU A 195 -43.82 3.08 -3.37
C GLU A 195 -42.78 2.77 -2.31
N VAL A 196 -41.86 3.72 -2.06
CA VAL A 196 -40.88 3.59 -0.97
C VAL A 196 -41.44 4.27 0.27
N VAL A 197 -41.45 3.53 1.39
CA VAL A 197 -41.79 4.06 2.71
C VAL A 197 -40.54 4.68 3.33
N LEU A 198 -40.60 5.98 3.60
CA LEU A 198 -39.54 6.73 4.28
C LEU A 198 -39.51 6.42 5.78
N SER A 199 -38.42 6.78 6.44
CA SER A 199 -38.27 6.68 7.91
C SER A 199 -39.37 7.41 8.70
N ASP A 200 -40.00 8.44 8.12
CA ASP A 200 -41.09 9.19 8.72
C ASP A 200 -42.49 8.58 8.50
N GLY A 201 -42.56 7.42 7.85
CA GLY A 201 -43.79 6.68 7.57
C GLY A 201 -44.58 7.18 6.36
N ARG A 202 -44.06 8.15 5.60
CA ARG A 202 -44.68 8.58 4.33
C ARG A 202 -44.27 7.65 3.19
N SER A 203 -45.20 7.29 2.32
CA SER A 203 -44.89 6.62 1.06
C SER A 203 -44.72 7.65 -0.07
N ILE A 204 -43.62 7.52 -0.82
CA ILE A 204 -43.37 8.32 -2.02
C ILE A 204 -43.36 7.39 -3.23
N LYS A 205 -44.12 7.76 -4.27
CA LYS A 205 -44.03 7.11 -5.59
C LYS A 205 -42.81 7.64 -6.32
N LEU A 206 -41.83 6.79 -6.56
CA LEU A 206 -40.62 7.17 -7.29
C LEU A 206 -40.95 7.39 -8.76
N THR A 207 -41.13 8.66 -9.15
CA THR A 207 -41.33 9.05 -10.55
C THR A 207 -40.01 9.60 -11.09
N PRO A 208 -39.44 9.00 -12.16
CA PRO A 208 -38.18 9.46 -12.74
C PRO A 208 -38.20 10.96 -13.09
N GLY A 209 -37.11 11.66 -12.76
CA GLY A 209 -36.94 13.09 -13.01
C GLY A 209 -37.66 14.03 -12.04
N LEU A 210 -38.56 13.53 -11.18
CA LEU A 210 -39.21 14.35 -10.16
C LEU A 210 -38.26 14.62 -8.98
N GLN A 211 -38.47 15.75 -8.32
CA GLN A 211 -37.68 16.16 -7.16
C GLN A 211 -38.50 16.04 -5.88
N TYR A 212 -37.90 15.45 -4.86
CA TYR A 212 -38.50 15.31 -3.54
C TYR A 212 -37.61 15.94 -2.48
N ARG A 213 -38.22 16.52 -1.44
CA ARG A 213 -37.51 17.00 -0.26
C ARG A 213 -37.71 15.96 0.85
N VAL A 214 -36.65 15.24 1.16
CA VAL A 214 -36.66 14.15 2.14
C VAL A 214 -35.65 14.44 3.25
N ARG A 215 -35.73 13.70 4.36
CA ARG A 215 -34.68 13.77 5.39
C ARG A 215 -33.37 13.31 4.78
N THR A 216 -32.25 13.86 5.26
CA THR A 216 -30.97 13.51 4.65
C THR A 216 -30.60 12.03 4.87
N GLU A 217 -31.03 11.43 5.99
CA GLU A 217 -30.90 9.99 6.24
C GLU A 217 -31.53 9.14 5.12
N ASP A 218 -32.78 9.44 4.75
CA ASP A 218 -33.47 8.73 3.67
C ASP A 218 -32.84 9.05 2.29
N ALA A 219 -32.36 10.29 2.10
CA ALA A 219 -31.69 10.70 0.87
C ALA A 219 -30.40 9.92 0.63
N GLU A 220 -29.61 9.69 1.68
CA GLU A 220 -28.36 8.94 1.61
C GLU A 220 -28.60 7.47 1.29
N GLN A 221 -29.63 6.87 1.89
CA GLN A 221 -30.00 5.48 1.60
C GLN A 221 -30.44 5.32 0.14
N LEU A 222 -31.33 6.20 -0.35
CA LEU A 222 -31.79 6.21 -1.74
C LEU A 222 -30.67 6.49 -2.75
N ALA A 223 -29.68 7.30 -2.37
CA ALA A 223 -28.51 7.57 -3.22
C ALA A 223 -27.49 6.42 -3.19
N ALA A 224 -27.33 5.73 -2.06
CA ALA A 224 -26.47 4.56 -1.95
C ALA A 224 -26.99 3.38 -2.79
N ASP A 225 -28.31 3.26 -2.91
CA ASP A 225 -28.98 2.24 -3.72
C ASP A 225 -29.13 2.64 -5.20
N ASP A 226 -28.50 3.73 -5.63
CA ASP A 226 -28.51 4.26 -7.02
C ASP A 226 -29.90 4.71 -7.54
N PHE A 227 -30.91 4.89 -6.68
CA PHE A 227 -32.25 5.36 -7.09
C PHE A 227 -32.35 6.88 -7.28
N ALA A 228 -31.50 7.67 -6.61
CA ALA A 228 -31.62 9.12 -6.58
C ALA A 228 -30.26 9.85 -6.57
N VAL A 229 -30.21 11.03 -7.17
CA VAL A 229 -29.09 11.98 -7.01
C VAL A 229 -29.47 13.06 -6.01
N ILE A 230 -28.60 13.28 -5.02
CA ILE A 230 -28.71 14.41 -4.10
C ILE A 230 -28.39 15.72 -4.84
N LEU A 231 -29.31 16.67 -4.82
CA LEU A 231 -29.08 18.02 -5.33
C LEU A 231 -28.51 18.89 -4.21
N GLU A 232 -27.31 19.44 -4.42
CA GLU A 232 -26.76 20.44 -3.50
C GLU A 232 -27.67 21.68 -3.47
N ASN A 233 -28.01 22.11 -2.26
CA ASN A 233 -28.85 23.28 -2.02
C ASN A 233 -28.06 24.54 -2.44
N THR A 234 -28.26 25.03 -3.67
CA THR A 234 -27.59 26.23 -4.22
C THR A 234 -28.11 27.54 -3.61
N ASN A 235 -28.42 27.55 -2.32
CA ASN A 235 -28.88 28.72 -1.59
C ASN A 235 -28.02 28.96 -0.36
N ASN A 236 -26.76 29.37 -0.59
CA ASN A 236 -26.17 30.52 0.09
C ASN A 236 -24.80 30.86 -0.50
N GLN A 237 -24.79 31.93 -1.29
CA GLN A 237 -23.63 32.76 -1.68
C GLN A 237 -22.34 32.03 -2.07
N GLY A 238 -22.09 31.92 -3.38
CA GLY A 238 -20.86 32.41 -4.02
C GLY A 238 -19.49 32.10 -3.40
N ARG A 239 -19.35 31.08 -2.57
CA ARG A 239 -18.07 30.55 -2.11
C ARG A 239 -17.89 29.21 -2.77
N ASN A 240 -17.12 29.24 -3.85
CA ASN A 240 -16.43 28.05 -4.35
C ASN A 240 -15.62 27.48 -3.18
N ILE A 241 -16.20 26.53 -2.45
CA ILE A 241 -15.43 25.62 -1.63
C ILE A 241 -14.93 24.60 -2.64
N THR A 242 -13.71 24.80 -3.12
CA THR A 242 -13.00 23.80 -3.91
C THR A 242 -13.14 22.43 -3.26
N PRO A 243 -13.38 21.35 -4.02
CA PRO A 243 -13.34 20.00 -3.47
C PRO A 243 -11.95 19.81 -2.87
N PHE A 244 -11.87 19.66 -1.54
CA PHE A 244 -10.64 19.30 -0.86
C PHE A 244 -10.19 17.94 -1.40
N GLY A 245 -9.24 17.98 -2.34
CA GLY A 245 -8.76 16.76 -2.98
C GLY A 245 -7.89 16.98 -4.20
N LYS A 246 -6.88 17.87 -4.16
CA LYS A 246 -5.71 17.77 -5.05
C LYS A 246 -4.44 18.16 -4.30
N TYR A 247 -3.75 17.15 -3.76
CA TYR A 247 -2.29 17.24 -3.67
C TYR A 247 -1.76 17.29 -5.11
N GLY A 248 -1.56 18.51 -5.60
CA GLY A 248 -0.67 18.78 -6.73
C GLY A 248 0.80 18.63 -6.30
N PRO A 249 1.72 18.51 -7.26
CA PRO A 249 3.11 18.12 -6.98
C PRO A 249 3.83 19.22 -6.18
N ILE A 250 4.56 18.81 -5.15
CA ILE A 250 5.51 19.68 -4.48
C ILE A 250 6.72 19.82 -5.41
N GLY A 251 6.84 20.99 -6.02
CA GLY A 251 8.01 21.42 -6.78
C GLY A 251 8.31 22.89 -6.47
N ASN A 252 9.34 23.12 -5.68
CA ASN A 252 10.61 23.73 -6.08
C ASN A 252 11.65 23.45 -5.00
#